data_AF-A0A7C4C8C6-F1
#
_entry.id   AF-A0A7C4C8C6-F1
#
_cell.length_a   1.000
_cell.length_b   1.000
_cell.length_c   1.000
_cell.angle_alpha   90.00
_cell.angle_beta   90.00
_cell.angle_gamma   90.00
#
_symmetry.space_group_name_H-M   'P 1'
#
loop_
_entity.id
_entity.type
_entity.pdbx_description
1 polymer ?
#
loop_
_entity_poly.entity_id
_entity_poly.type
_entity_poly.pdbx_seq_one_letter_code
_entity_poly.pdbx_strand_id
1 'polypeptide(L)'
;MVTLHEVIREAILSFGGVASSNEIAKYINEKYPNTWKRNSIKTCLYSCSVNNPSAYAHHASTPKFLFNHGQGVYEIYDPKKHGVWSNGVKIDETQPIQVREVLDASPKEEAIETELSQSHAANEVRINPAETLKPTRNEVENTSNKFSFFDAIKSLIAKIKLIIFLIFRI
;
A
#
# COMPACT_ATOMS: atom_id res chain seq x y z
N MET A 1 3.71 -6.64 -17.70
CA MET A 1 4.70 -6.36 -16.65
C MET A 1 4.01 -6.55 -15.32
N VAL A 2 4.62 -7.22 -14.34
CA VAL A 2 3.95 -7.46 -13.03
C VAL A 2 3.97 -6.18 -12.20
N THR A 3 2.83 -5.81 -11.63
CA THR A 3 2.68 -4.62 -10.77
C THR A 3 2.94 -4.94 -9.30
N LEU A 4 3.26 -3.90 -8.54
CA LEU A 4 3.50 -4.03 -7.09
C LEU A 4 2.25 -4.50 -6.32
N HIS A 5 1.04 -4.16 -6.77
CA HIS A 5 -0.20 -4.57 -6.09
C HIS A 5 -0.54 -6.05 -6.34
N GLU A 6 -0.24 -6.59 -7.52
CA GLU A 6 -0.34 -8.04 -7.79
C GLU A 6 0.65 -8.82 -6.91
N VAL A 7 1.91 -8.38 -6.83
CA VAL A 7 2.92 -9.03 -5.99
C VAL A 7 2.58 -8.93 -4.50
N ILE A 8 2.01 -7.82 -4.02
CA ILE A 8 1.50 -7.70 -2.64
C ILE A 8 0.37 -8.70 -2.37
N ARG A 9 -0.56 -8.87 -3.31
CA ARG A 9 -1.62 -9.88 -3.21
C ARG A 9 -1.04 -11.29 -3.11
N GLU A 10 -0.07 -11.63 -3.97
CA GLU A 10 0.62 -12.92 -3.94
C GLU A 10 1.35 -13.15 -2.60
N ALA A 11 2.09 -12.16 -2.12
CA ALA A 11 2.83 -12.23 -0.86
C ALA A 11 1.89 -12.55 0.31
N ILE A 12 0.79 -11.81 0.45
CA ILE A 12 -0.18 -12.01 1.54
C ILE A 12 -0.86 -13.38 1.44
N LEU A 13 -1.23 -13.83 0.24
CA LEU A 13 -1.77 -15.18 0.03
C LEU A 13 -0.76 -16.28 0.42
N SER A 14 0.54 -16.08 0.17
CA SER A 14 1.59 -17.04 0.56
C SER A 14 1.78 -17.20 2.08
N PHE A 15 1.35 -16.22 2.88
CA PHE A 15 1.32 -16.28 4.34
C PHE A 15 -0.05 -16.77 4.88
N GLY A 16 -0.96 -17.24 4.03
CA GLY A 16 -2.28 -17.73 4.43
C GLY A 16 -3.37 -16.66 4.47
N GLY A 17 -3.16 -15.50 3.82
CA GLY A 17 -4.16 -14.44 3.68
C GLY A 17 -3.98 -13.24 4.60
N VAL A 18 -3.07 -13.32 5.59
CA VAL A 18 -2.71 -12.23 6.51
C VAL A 18 -1.19 -12.13 6.62
N ALA A 19 -0.62 -10.92 6.58
CA ALA A 19 0.82 -10.71 6.78
C ALA A 19 1.14 -9.29 7.28
N SER A 20 2.27 -9.12 7.98
CA SER A 20 2.80 -7.78 8.28
C SER A 20 3.49 -7.15 7.07
N SER A 21 3.50 -5.83 7.02
CA SER A 21 4.28 -5.03 6.07
C SER A 21 5.77 -5.33 6.09
N ASN A 22 6.30 -5.90 7.18
CA ASN A 22 7.69 -6.34 7.28
C ASN A 22 7.93 -7.66 6.53
N GLU A 23 7.03 -8.63 6.69
CA GLU A 23 7.05 -9.92 6.00
C GLU A 23 6.77 -9.76 4.50
N ILE A 24 5.79 -8.93 4.14
CA ILE A 24 5.49 -8.57 2.75
C ILE A 24 6.72 -7.91 2.10
N ALA A 25 7.34 -6.91 2.74
CA ALA A 25 8.54 -6.28 2.20
C ALA A 25 9.75 -7.23 2.11
N LYS A 26 9.84 -8.23 3.00
CA LYS A 26 10.86 -9.29 2.94
C LYS A 26 10.61 -10.23 1.76
N TYR A 27 9.40 -10.78 1.65
CA TYR A 27 8.95 -11.62 0.52
C TYR A 27 9.25 -10.94 -0.82
N ILE A 28 8.84 -9.69 -0.96
CA ILE A 28 9.01 -8.93 -2.21
C ILE A 28 10.48 -8.75 -2.55
N ASN A 29 11.34 -8.41 -1.59
CA ASN A 29 12.77 -8.22 -1.87
C ASN A 29 13.54 -9.54 -2.06
N GLU A 30 13.08 -10.65 -1.50
CA GLU A 30 13.69 -11.98 -1.73
C GLU A 30 13.25 -12.60 -3.07
N LYS A 31 12.03 -12.30 -3.56
CA LYS A 31 11.53 -12.78 -4.86
C LYS A 31 11.82 -11.82 -6.03
N TYR A 32 11.84 -10.51 -5.78
CA TYR A 32 12.05 -9.43 -6.76
C TYR A 32 13.12 -8.44 -6.23
N PRO A 33 14.39 -8.87 -6.11
CA PRO A 33 15.45 -8.07 -5.51
C PRO A 33 15.62 -6.72 -6.21
N ASN A 34 15.84 -5.67 -5.42
CA ASN A 34 16.05 -4.29 -5.86
C ASN A 34 14.93 -3.66 -6.73
N THR A 35 13.81 -4.35 -6.95
CA THR A 35 12.76 -3.91 -7.89
C THR A 35 11.88 -2.80 -7.30
N TRP A 36 11.56 -2.86 -6.00
CA TRP A 36 10.76 -1.84 -5.30
C TRP A 36 11.38 -1.43 -3.97
N LYS A 37 11.41 -0.12 -3.69
CA LYS A 37 11.90 0.43 -2.42
C LYS A 37 10.91 0.15 -1.29
N ARG A 38 11.39 -0.07 -0.05
CA ARG A 38 10.54 -0.36 1.13
C ARG A 38 9.43 0.67 1.34
N ASN A 39 9.70 1.95 1.06
CA ASN A 39 8.70 3.02 1.17
C ASN A 39 7.62 2.89 0.09
N SER A 40 7.97 2.54 -1.15
CA SER A 40 6.99 2.26 -2.21
C SER A 40 6.06 1.09 -1.85
N ILE A 41 6.61 0.05 -1.20
CA ILE A 41 5.81 -1.08 -0.68
C ILE A 41 4.84 -0.59 0.41
N LYS A 42 5.31 0.21 1.38
CA LYS A 42 4.44 0.82 2.42
C LYS A 42 3.34 1.71 1.83
N THR A 43 3.67 2.59 0.88
CA THR A 43 2.70 3.45 0.20
C THR A 43 1.67 2.61 -0.56
N CYS A 44 2.08 1.52 -1.21
CA CYS A 44 1.17 0.63 -1.93
C CYS A 44 0.23 -0.14 -0.99
N LEU A 45 0.71 -0.65 0.15
CA LEU A 45 -0.14 -1.25 1.19
C LEU A 45 -1.20 -0.26 1.71
N TYR A 46 -0.76 0.96 2.03
CA TYR A 46 -1.64 2.06 2.45
C TYR A 46 -2.68 2.40 1.38
N SER A 47 -2.29 2.52 0.11
CA SER A 47 -3.17 2.94 -0.99
C SER A 47 -4.11 1.86 -1.51
N CYS A 48 -3.81 0.58 -1.24
CA CYS A 48 -4.67 -0.57 -1.57
C CYS A 48 -5.66 -0.93 -0.44
N SER A 49 -5.64 -0.22 0.69
CA SER A 49 -6.50 -0.48 1.86
C SER A 49 -7.93 0.03 1.66
N VAL A 50 -8.94 -0.83 1.87
CA VAL A 50 -10.37 -0.49 1.75
C VAL A 50 -10.89 0.38 2.90
N ASN A 51 -10.28 0.25 4.07
CA ASN A 51 -10.68 0.90 5.33
C ASN A 51 -9.79 2.13 5.66
N ASN A 52 -9.45 2.91 4.63
CA ASN A 52 -8.55 4.07 4.71
C ASN A 52 -9.07 5.22 3.83
N PRO A 53 -9.81 6.22 4.37
CA PRO A 53 -10.41 7.28 3.56
C PRO A 53 -9.39 8.08 2.72
N SER A 54 -8.21 8.35 3.30
CA SER A 54 -7.14 9.07 2.61
C SER A 54 -6.55 8.32 1.41
N ALA A 55 -6.68 6.98 1.36
CA ALA A 55 -6.32 6.20 0.17
C ALA A 55 -7.30 6.39 -1.00
N TYR A 56 -8.52 6.86 -0.76
CA TYR A 56 -9.44 7.26 -1.83
C TYR A 56 -9.16 8.69 -2.27
N ALA A 57 -8.84 9.60 -1.35
CA ALA A 57 -8.47 10.99 -1.67
C ALA A 57 -7.16 11.10 -2.49
N HIS A 58 -6.10 10.40 -2.08
CA HIS A 58 -4.77 10.53 -2.71
C HIS A 58 -4.47 9.46 -3.78
N HIS A 59 -5.20 8.35 -3.78
CA HIS A 59 -4.91 7.18 -4.60
C HIS A 59 -6.19 6.51 -5.16
N ALA A 60 -7.15 7.32 -5.63
CA ALA A 60 -8.44 6.88 -6.14
C ALA A 60 -8.36 5.70 -7.14
N SER A 61 -7.44 5.79 -8.11
CA SER A 61 -7.23 4.77 -9.16
C SER A 61 -6.48 3.51 -8.71
N THR A 62 -5.96 3.46 -7.48
CA THR A 62 -5.30 2.24 -6.97
C THR A 62 -6.35 1.22 -6.52
N PRO A 63 -6.27 -0.06 -6.94
CA PRO A 63 -7.25 -1.08 -6.56
C PRO A 63 -7.30 -1.26 -5.04
N LYS A 64 -8.52 -1.30 -4.49
CA LYS A 64 -8.79 -1.42 -3.06
C LYS A 64 -9.15 -2.87 -2.76
N PHE A 65 -8.24 -3.61 -2.10
CA PHE A 65 -8.39 -5.06 -1.87
C PHE A 65 -7.73 -5.56 -0.57
N LEU A 66 -7.12 -4.67 0.21
CA LEU A 66 -6.54 -5.00 1.51
C LEU A 66 -7.44 -4.49 2.62
N PHE A 67 -7.56 -5.26 3.70
CA PHE A 67 -8.01 -4.76 4.98
C PHE A 67 -6.78 -4.49 5.86
N ASN A 68 -6.68 -3.28 6.40
CA ASN A 68 -5.60 -2.89 7.32
C ASN A 68 -6.07 -3.10 8.77
N HIS A 69 -5.46 -4.04 9.49
CA HIS A 69 -5.78 -4.32 10.90
C HIS A 69 -5.14 -3.30 11.87
N GLY A 70 -4.41 -2.31 11.36
CA GLY A 70 -3.55 -1.45 12.17
C GLY A 70 -2.18 -2.09 12.40
N GLN A 71 -1.30 -1.38 13.12
CA GLN A 71 0.08 -1.81 13.45
C GLN A 71 0.95 -2.26 12.25
N GLY A 72 0.50 -2.02 11.01
CA GLY A 72 1.16 -2.48 9.79
C GLY A 72 0.88 -3.94 9.41
N VAL A 73 -0.22 -4.52 9.90
CA VAL A 73 -0.74 -5.86 9.52
C VAL A 73 -1.86 -5.72 8.50
N TYR A 74 -1.81 -6.54 7.44
CA TYR A 74 -2.73 -6.47 6.31
C TYR A 74 -3.30 -7.85 5.97
N GLU A 75 -4.57 -7.88 5.57
CA GLU A 75 -5.31 -9.07 5.14
C GLU A 75 -5.95 -8.84 3.76
N ILE A 76 -6.24 -9.89 3.00
CA ILE A 76 -7.08 -9.78 1.80
C ILE A 76 -8.53 -9.49 2.21
N TYR A 77 -9.11 -8.40 1.70
CA TYR A 77 -10.45 -7.97 2.06
C TYR A 77 -11.55 -8.94 1.57
N ASP A 78 -12.19 -9.61 2.52
CA ASP A 78 -13.49 -10.27 2.39
C ASP A 78 -14.59 -9.43 3.08
N PRO A 79 -15.61 -8.92 2.37
CA PRO A 79 -16.74 -8.19 2.97
C PRO A 79 -17.50 -8.99 4.04
N LYS A 80 -17.56 -10.33 3.94
CA LYS A 80 -18.27 -11.17 4.92
C LYS A 80 -17.55 -11.23 6.27
N LYS A 81 -16.21 -11.17 6.25
CA LYS A 81 -15.37 -11.16 7.45
C LYS A 81 -15.22 -9.75 8.05
N HIS A 82 -15.07 -8.74 7.20
CA HIS A 82 -14.66 -7.38 7.62
C HIS A 82 -15.81 -6.35 7.65
N GLY A 83 -17.03 -6.76 7.27
CA GLY A 83 -18.14 -5.86 6.95
C GLY A 83 -17.95 -5.18 5.59
N VAL A 84 -18.96 -4.42 5.15
CA VAL A 84 -18.92 -3.67 3.89
C VAL A 84 -18.27 -2.30 4.11
N TRP A 85 -17.40 -1.88 3.20
CA TRP A 85 -16.71 -0.58 3.24
C TRP A 85 -16.88 0.18 1.92
N SER A 86 -17.04 1.51 2.01
CA SER A 86 -17.05 2.43 0.87
C SER A 86 -16.24 3.68 1.20
N ASN A 87 -15.37 4.10 0.29
CA ASN A 87 -14.53 5.30 0.43
C ASN A 87 -13.75 5.39 1.76
N GLY A 88 -13.34 4.24 2.31
CA GLY A 88 -12.61 4.17 3.59
C GLY A 88 -13.49 4.15 4.84
N VAL A 89 -14.81 4.30 4.70
CA VAL A 89 -15.79 4.30 5.80
C VAL A 89 -16.57 2.97 5.78
N LYS A 90 -16.84 2.42 6.96
CA LYS A 90 -17.68 1.22 7.10
C LYS A 90 -19.13 1.58 6.82
N ILE A 91 -19.80 0.79 5.97
CA ILE A 91 -21.24 0.87 5.79
C ILE A 91 -21.87 -0.05 6.84
N ASP A 92 -22.55 0.57 7.81
CA ASP A 92 -23.53 -0.13 8.64
C ASP A 92 -24.89 -0.07 7.93
N GLU A 93 -25.55 -1.23 7.76
CA GLU A 93 -26.77 -1.37 6.96
C GLU A 93 -27.96 -0.55 7.51
N THR A 94 -27.84 -0.02 8.73
CA THR A 94 -28.80 0.88 9.38
C THR A 94 -28.73 2.34 8.89
N GLN A 95 -27.68 2.73 8.16
CA GLN A 95 -27.52 4.09 7.61
C GLN A 95 -28.16 4.18 6.21
N PRO A 96 -29.23 4.98 6.00
CA PRO A 96 -29.78 5.16 4.66
C PRO A 96 -28.74 5.83 3.77
N ILE A 97 -28.48 5.24 2.60
CA ILE A 97 -27.54 5.77 1.62
C ILE A 97 -28.05 7.15 1.18
N GLN A 98 -27.37 8.22 1.58
CA GLN A 98 -27.58 9.55 1.03
C GLN A 98 -27.05 9.58 -0.41
N VAL A 99 -27.86 9.06 -1.33
CA VAL A 99 -27.70 9.27 -2.77
C VAL A 99 -27.82 10.76 -2.99
N ARG A 100 -26.66 11.42 -3.13
CA ARG A 100 -26.59 12.85 -3.41
C ARG A 100 -26.99 13.05 -4.86
N GLU A 101 -28.28 13.26 -5.06
CA GLU A 101 -28.90 13.50 -6.37
C GLU A 101 -28.18 14.64 -7.08
N VAL A 102 -27.40 14.28 -8.11
CA VAL A 102 -26.73 15.24 -8.98
C VAL A 102 -27.79 15.71 -9.97
N LEU A 103 -28.60 16.68 -9.55
CA LEU A 103 -29.53 17.36 -10.45
C LEU A 103 -28.73 18.00 -11.59
N ASP A 104 -29.12 17.69 -12.83
CA ASP A 104 -28.42 18.10 -14.03
C ASP A 104 -28.35 19.63 -14.18
N ALA A 105 -27.14 20.17 -14.07
CA ALA A 105 -26.82 21.58 -14.29
C ALA A 105 -25.72 21.72 -15.36
N SER A 106 -26.05 21.29 -16.59
CA SER A 106 -25.24 21.55 -17.78
C SER A 106 -25.31 23.04 -18.18
N PRO A 107 -24.38 23.55 -19.00
CA PRO A 107 -23.68 24.79 -18.66
C PRO A 107 -24.32 26.07 -19.21
N LYS A 108 -23.89 27.19 -18.62
CA LYS A 108 -23.91 28.50 -19.28
C LYS A 108 -22.50 29.06 -19.31
N GLU A 109 -21.96 29.14 -20.52
CA GLU A 109 -20.87 30.05 -20.85
C GLU A 109 -21.44 31.47 -20.90
N GLU A 110 -20.80 32.43 -20.24
CA GLU A 110 -20.79 33.82 -20.69
C GLU A 110 -19.53 34.48 -20.15
N ALA A 111 -18.77 35.16 -21.03
CA ALA A 111 -17.51 35.80 -20.70
C ALA A 111 -17.62 37.31 -20.88
N ILE A 112 -17.05 38.08 -19.95
CA ILE A 112 -16.67 39.48 -20.13
C ILE A 112 -15.28 39.67 -19.48
N GLU A 113 -14.38 40.33 -20.21
CA GLU A 113 -13.00 40.67 -19.80
C GLU A 113 -12.92 42.10 -19.22
N THR A 114 -11.75 42.77 -19.31
CA THR A 114 -11.40 44.12 -18.77
C THR A 114 -10.91 44.04 -17.30
N GLU A 115 -9.60 44.08 -17.01
CA GLU A 115 -8.71 45.26 -16.95
C GLU A 115 -9.15 46.33 -15.91
N LEU A 116 -8.33 46.97 -15.06
CA LEU A 116 -6.86 46.98 -14.78
C LEU A 116 -6.70 47.44 -13.28
N SER A 117 -5.56 47.62 -12.58
CA SER A 117 -4.12 47.69 -12.90
C SER A 117 -3.20 47.49 -11.66
N GLN A 118 -1.89 47.67 -11.90
CA GLN A 118 -0.75 48.06 -11.03
C GLN A 118 -1.05 48.53 -9.58
N SER A 119 -0.21 48.26 -8.57
CA SER A 119 1.22 48.65 -8.52
C SER A 119 1.94 48.18 -7.23
N HIS A 120 3.29 48.24 -7.23
CA HIS A 120 4.21 48.19 -6.06
C HIS A 120 4.24 46.91 -5.18
N ALA A 121 5.38 46.49 -4.60
CA ALA A 121 6.79 46.77 -4.90
C ALA A 121 7.65 45.59 -4.36
N ALA A 122 8.88 45.44 -4.86
CA ALA A 122 9.82 44.43 -4.36
C ALA A 122 10.49 44.88 -3.05
N ASN A 123 10.88 43.91 -2.22
CA ASN A 123 12.11 44.02 -1.43
C ASN A 123 12.76 42.65 -1.22
N GLU A 124 14.10 42.59 -1.27
CA GLU A 124 14.87 41.37 -0.99
C GLU A 124 15.08 41.20 0.52
N VAL A 125 15.16 39.95 1.00
CA VAL A 125 15.93 39.63 2.22
C VAL A 125 16.92 38.50 1.90
N ARG A 126 18.18 38.81 2.19
CA ARG A 126 19.44 38.12 1.88
C ARG A 126 20.29 38.43 3.13
N ILE A 127 21.01 37.54 3.82
CA ILE A 127 22.01 36.55 3.42
C ILE A 127 22.24 35.60 4.62
N ASN A 128 22.33 34.28 4.38
CA ASN A 128 23.27 33.22 4.86
C ASN A 128 23.90 33.28 6.30
N PRO A 129 24.87 32.41 6.69
CA PRO A 129 25.15 31.01 6.34
C PRO A 129 25.25 30.05 7.56
N ALA A 130 25.31 28.74 7.25
CA ALA A 130 26.07 27.66 7.92
C ALA A 130 26.03 27.42 9.44
N GLU A 131 25.70 26.18 9.81
CA GLU A 131 26.61 25.37 10.64
C GLU A 131 26.58 23.89 10.20
N THR A 132 27.69 23.16 10.38
CA THR A 132 27.91 21.82 9.81
C THR A 132 28.22 20.77 10.87
N LEU A 133 27.37 19.75 11.04
CA LEU A 133 27.72 18.55 11.80
C LEU A 133 27.23 17.23 11.17
N LYS A 134 28.22 16.38 10.86
CA LYS A 134 28.21 14.93 10.64
C LYS A 134 29.63 14.43 11.00
N PRO A 135 29.86 13.13 11.27
CA PRO A 135 28.91 12.01 11.35
C PRO A 135 28.98 11.26 12.69
N THR A 136 28.19 10.19 12.85
CA THR A 136 28.67 9.00 13.58
C THR A 136 28.07 7.73 12.96
N ARG A 137 28.89 6.67 12.87
CA ARG A 137 28.60 5.40 12.20
C ARG A 137 28.54 4.30 13.27
N ASN A 138 27.35 3.83 13.61
CA ASN A 138 27.18 2.63 14.42
C ASN A 138 26.73 1.48 13.51
N GLU A 139 27.71 0.74 13.03
CA GLU A 139 27.57 -0.39 12.11
C GLU A 139 27.40 -1.67 12.94
N VAL A 140 26.14 -2.03 13.20
CA VAL A 140 25.82 -3.26 13.95
C VAL A 140 25.77 -4.43 12.97
N GLU A 141 26.86 -5.20 12.91
CA GLU A 141 26.95 -6.44 12.15
C GLU A 141 26.00 -7.51 12.73
N ASN A 142 24.77 -7.58 12.20
CA ASN A 142 23.84 -8.64 12.59
C ASN A 142 24.14 -9.96 11.86
N THR A 143 25.10 -10.71 12.39
CA THR A 143 25.53 -12.04 11.92
C THR A 143 24.59 -13.17 12.41
N SER A 144 23.29 -13.07 12.16
CA SER A 144 22.31 -14.10 12.55
C SER A 144 21.79 -14.94 11.37
N ASN A 145 22.26 -16.19 11.28
CA ASN A 145 21.68 -17.36 10.58
C ASN A 145 20.71 -17.11 9.39
N LYS A 146 21.24 -17.22 8.17
CA LYS A 146 20.45 -17.40 6.94
C LYS A 146 19.86 -18.82 6.83
N PHE A 147 18.91 -19.15 7.70
CA PHE A 147 17.97 -20.25 7.41
C PHE A 147 16.72 -19.63 6.77
N SER A 148 16.59 -19.70 5.44
CA SER A 148 15.47 -19.02 4.78
C SER A 148 14.16 -19.76 5.03
N PHE A 149 13.13 -19.00 5.42
CA PHE A 149 11.75 -19.47 5.53
C PHE A 149 11.25 -20.09 4.21
N PHE A 150 11.72 -19.59 3.07
CA PHE A 150 11.41 -20.18 1.76
C PHE A 150 12.03 -21.55 1.55
N ASP A 151 13.17 -21.86 2.17
CA ASP A 151 13.77 -23.19 2.07
C ASP A 151 13.06 -24.21 2.98
N ALA A 152 12.53 -23.75 4.12
CA ALA A 152 11.58 -24.52 4.91
C ALA A 152 10.28 -24.81 4.14
N ILE A 153 9.69 -23.81 3.46
CA ILE A 153 8.51 -24.00 2.59
C ILE A 153 8.81 -24.94 1.41
N LYS A 154 9.93 -24.76 0.69
CA LYS A 154 10.35 -25.68 -0.39
C LYS A 154 10.52 -27.11 0.13
N SER A 155 11.13 -27.28 1.30
CA SER A 155 11.29 -28.58 1.96
C SER A 155 9.94 -29.22 2.30
N LEU A 156 8.99 -28.43 2.83
CA LEU A 156 7.65 -28.89 3.14
C LEU A 156 6.86 -29.31 1.88
N ILE A 157 6.89 -28.48 0.83
CA ILE A 157 6.25 -28.78 -0.46
C ILE A 157 6.87 -30.02 -1.11
N ALA A 158 8.20 -30.20 -1.02
CA ALA A 158 8.88 -31.40 -1.52
C ALA A 158 8.45 -32.66 -0.75
N LYS A 159 8.35 -32.58 0.59
CA LYS A 159 7.86 -33.69 1.43
C LYS A 159 6.40 -34.05 1.13
N ILE A 160 5.52 -33.06 0.96
CA ILE A 160 4.12 -33.28 0.58
C ILE A 160 4.03 -33.95 -0.81
N LYS A 161 4.81 -33.49 -1.79
CA LYS A 161 4.88 -34.12 -3.12
C LYS A 161 5.38 -35.57 -3.05
N LEU A 162 6.38 -35.86 -2.19
CA LEU A 162 6.88 -37.23 -2.00
C LEU A 162 5.83 -38.15 -1.35
N ILE A 163 5.09 -37.66 -0.35
CA ILE A 163 4.01 -38.42 0.30
C ILE A 163 2.88 -38.73 -0.70
N ILE A 164 2.45 -37.74 -1.49
CA ILE A 164 1.46 -37.94 -2.56
C ILE A 164 1.97 -38.95 -3.59
N PHE A 165 3.23 -38.84 -4.03
CA PHE A 165 3.83 -39.78 -4.98
C PHE A 165 3.94 -41.21 -4.43
N LEU A 166 4.07 -41.40 -3.11
CA LEU A 166 4.06 -42.72 -2.49
C LEU A 166 2.65 -43.31 -2.37
N ILE A 167 1.63 -42.47 -2.11
CA ILE A 167 0.22 -42.89 -2.00
C ILE A 167 -0.34 -43.30 -3.37
N PHE A 168 -0.02 -42.56 -4.44
CA PHE A 168 -0.53 -42.79 -5.79
C PHE A 168 0.39 -43.67 -6.67
N ARG A 169 1.18 -44.57 -6.05
CA ARG A 169 2.11 -45.50 -6.74
C ARG A 169 1.93 -46.96 -6.29
N ILE A 170 0.79 -47.27 -5.68
CA ILE A 170 0.28 -48.61 -5.38
C ILE A 170 -0.90 -48.86 -6.32
#